data_AF-A9H6M6-F1
#
_entry.id   AF-A9H6M6-F1
#
_cell.length_a   1.000
_cell.length_b   1.000
_cell.length_c   1.000
_cell.angle_alpha   90.00
_cell.angle_beta   90.00
_cell.angle_gamma   90.00
#
_symmetry.space_group_name_H-M   'P 1'
#
loop_
_entity.id
_entity.type
_entity.pdbx_description
1 polymer ?
#
loop_
_entity_poly.entity_id
_entity_poly.type
_entity_poly.pdbx_seq_one_letter_code
_entity_poly.pdbx_strand_id
1 'polypeptide(L)'
;MMMMSDTNSSPATRLRKAWNVSVRGYDHTETYFAPTAGKARMMAFYRAEDVSVVHITVRRQKASDVHLPARDPMADEMSDAEIHCLLHAFGANGNDPTKAGYRDYFYTSRNDPVLCALAQRGLMTPNSQDKWEDGMTYFIMTDRGKQIAMSLVPEYCA
;
A
#
# COMPACT_ATOMS: atom_id res chain seq x y z
N MET A 1 -7.65 -43.64 13.38
CA MET A 1 -8.58 -42.70 12.71
C MET A 1 -8.12 -41.30 13.09
N MET A 2 -7.28 -40.70 12.25
CA MET A 2 -6.64 -39.41 12.50
C MET A 2 -7.51 -38.34 11.81
N MET A 3 -8.09 -37.42 12.58
CA MET A 3 -8.81 -36.28 12.02
C MET A 3 -7.78 -35.25 11.58
N MET A 4 -7.62 -35.08 10.27
CA MET A 4 -6.99 -33.89 9.69
C MET A 4 -8.02 -32.76 9.80
N SER A 5 -7.77 -31.82 10.72
CA SER A 5 -8.51 -30.57 10.80
C SER A 5 -7.98 -29.63 9.73
N ASP A 6 -8.62 -29.63 8.56
CA ASP A 6 -8.46 -28.59 7.55
C ASP A 6 -9.12 -27.30 8.04
N THR A 7 -8.41 -26.49 8.82
CA THR A 7 -8.77 -25.07 8.99
C THR A 7 -8.20 -24.29 7.82
N ASN A 8 -8.79 -24.49 6.64
CA ASN A 8 -8.64 -23.60 5.50
C ASN A 8 -9.44 -22.31 5.78
N SER A 9 -8.99 -21.50 6.74
CA SER A 9 -9.44 -20.12 6.87
C SER A 9 -8.99 -19.41 5.60
N SER A 10 -9.91 -19.23 4.65
CA SER A 10 -9.66 -18.37 3.50
C SER A 10 -9.12 -17.05 4.03
N PRO A 11 -7.94 -16.58 3.55
CA PRO A 11 -7.39 -15.32 3.99
C PRO A 11 -8.46 -14.24 3.89
N ALA A 12 -8.72 -13.53 4.99
CA ALA A 12 -9.72 -12.45 5.03
C ALA A 12 -9.50 -11.55 3.81
N THR A 13 -10.45 -11.56 2.87
CA THR A 13 -10.24 -10.90 1.58
C THR A 13 -10.21 -9.40 1.81
N ARG A 14 -9.03 -8.81 1.64
CA ARG A 14 -8.82 -7.38 1.84
C ARG A 14 -9.29 -6.64 0.61
N LEU A 15 -10.37 -5.89 0.74
CA LEU A 15 -11.07 -5.27 -0.41
C LEU A 15 -11.05 -3.75 -0.28
N ARG A 16 -10.26 -3.12 -1.15
CA ARG A 16 -10.28 -1.68 -1.31
C ARG A 16 -11.39 -1.28 -2.27
N LYS A 17 -12.49 -0.79 -1.70
CA LYS A 17 -13.69 -0.39 -2.43
C LYS A 17 -13.54 0.92 -3.21
N ALA A 18 -13.85 0.90 -4.50
CA ALA A 18 -13.87 2.09 -5.38
C ALA A 18 -15.24 2.79 -5.47
N TRP A 19 -15.22 4.11 -5.51
CA TRP A 19 -16.40 4.95 -5.61
C TRP A 19 -16.20 5.98 -6.72
N ASN A 20 -17.11 6.01 -7.68
CA ASN A 20 -17.18 7.08 -8.66
C ASN A 20 -17.85 8.29 -8.00
N VAL A 21 -17.16 9.41 -7.98
CA VAL A 21 -17.63 10.67 -7.40
C VAL A 21 -17.77 11.71 -8.49
N SER A 22 -18.93 12.37 -8.54
CA SER A 22 -19.18 13.54 -9.38
C SER A 22 -19.63 14.71 -8.53
N VAL A 23 -19.22 15.92 -8.94
CA VAL A 23 -19.61 17.17 -8.29
C VAL A 23 -20.44 17.98 -9.27
N ARG A 24 -21.63 18.42 -8.85
CA ARG A 24 -22.48 19.28 -9.68
C ARG A 24 -21.72 20.57 -10.05
N GLY A 25 -21.67 20.88 -11.34
CA GLY A 25 -20.93 22.04 -11.87
C GLY A 25 -19.51 21.72 -12.33
N TYR A 26 -19.06 20.47 -12.18
CA TYR A 26 -17.79 19.98 -12.71
C TYR A 26 -18.05 18.82 -13.68
N ASP A 27 -17.40 18.85 -14.84
CA ASP A 27 -17.64 17.87 -15.92
C ASP A 27 -16.87 16.55 -15.75
N HIS A 28 -16.04 16.44 -14.70
CA HIS A 28 -15.23 15.24 -14.46
C HIS A 28 -15.78 14.39 -13.31
N THR A 29 -15.61 13.08 -13.46
CA THR A 29 -15.80 12.09 -12.39
C THR A 29 -14.44 11.59 -11.91
N GLU A 30 -14.24 11.48 -10.61
CA GLU A 30 -13.01 10.95 -10.03
C GLU A 30 -13.31 9.66 -9.23
N THR A 31 -12.37 8.72 -9.25
CA THR A 31 -12.47 7.48 -8.46
C THR A 31 -11.80 7.65 -7.11
N TYR A 32 -12.56 7.44 -6.04
CA TYR A 32 -12.07 7.45 -4.66
C TYR A 32 -12.10 6.04 -4.08
N PHE A 33 -11.06 5.67 -3.34
CA PHE A 33 -11.03 4.43 -2.59
C PHE A 33 -11.34 4.68 -1.11
N ALA A 34 -12.47 4.17 -0.63
CA ALA A 34 -12.97 4.43 0.73
C ALA A 34 -13.83 3.27 1.27
N PRO A 35 -13.93 3.08 2.60
CA PRO A 35 -14.73 1.99 3.16
C PRO A 35 -16.22 2.16 2.93
N THR A 36 -16.68 3.41 2.78
CA THR A 36 -18.09 3.78 2.62
C THR A 36 -18.27 4.93 1.63
N ALA A 37 -19.48 5.07 1.08
CA ALA A 37 -19.85 6.20 0.23
C ALA A 37 -19.70 7.55 0.94
N GLY A 38 -20.02 7.61 2.24
CA GLY A 38 -19.87 8.81 3.05
C GLY A 38 -18.42 9.27 3.17
N LYS A 39 -17.48 8.33 3.38
CA LYS A 39 -16.05 8.64 3.41
C LYS A 39 -15.54 9.12 2.05
N ALA A 40 -15.93 8.46 0.95
CA ALA A 40 -15.61 8.95 -0.40
C ALA A 40 -16.16 10.37 -0.65
N ARG A 41 -17.39 10.66 -0.20
CA ARG A 41 -17.98 12.00 -0.29
C ARG A 41 -17.15 13.04 0.45
N MET A 42 -16.74 12.73 1.67
CA MET A 42 -15.94 13.64 2.49
C MET A 42 -14.54 13.87 1.90
N MET A 43 -13.91 12.83 1.33
CA MET A 43 -12.63 12.99 0.64
C MET A 43 -12.73 13.97 -0.54
N ALA A 44 -13.80 13.88 -1.34
CA ALA A 44 -14.04 14.83 -2.43
C ALA A 44 -14.36 16.24 -1.91
N PHE A 45 -15.16 16.36 -0.85
CA PHE A 45 -15.47 17.66 -0.22
C PHE A 45 -14.22 18.37 0.28
N TYR A 46 -13.29 17.67 0.93
CA TYR A 46 -12.05 18.28 1.44
C TYR A 46 -11.05 18.65 0.33
N ARG A 47 -11.22 18.14 -0.89
CA ARG A 47 -10.36 18.47 -2.04
C ARG A 47 -10.97 19.54 -2.95
N ALA A 48 -12.29 19.71 -2.92
CA ALA A 48 -12.99 20.67 -3.74
C ALA A 48 -13.07 22.04 -3.04
N GLU A 49 -12.77 23.11 -3.77
CA GLU A 49 -13.00 24.48 -3.31
C GLU A 49 -14.46 24.88 -3.59
N ASP A 50 -15.08 25.62 -2.66
CA ASP A 50 -16.42 26.23 -2.82
C ASP A 50 -17.57 25.29 -3.20
N VAL A 51 -17.48 24.00 -2.85
CA VAL A 51 -18.52 22.99 -3.13
C VAL A 51 -19.27 22.62 -1.85
N SER A 52 -20.60 22.61 -1.92
CA SER A 52 -21.42 22.03 -0.85
C SER A 52 -21.51 20.51 -0.96
N VAL A 53 -21.47 19.80 0.17
CA VAL A 53 -21.60 18.34 0.26
C VAL A 53 -22.84 17.81 -0.49
N VAL A 54 -23.94 18.58 -0.53
CA VAL A 54 -25.18 18.19 -1.22
C VAL A 54 -25.04 18.13 -2.75
N HIS A 55 -23.98 18.72 -3.30
CA HIS A 55 -23.67 18.69 -4.72
C HIS A 55 -22.76 17.53 -5.11
N ILE A 56 -22.33 16.70 -4.15
CA ILE A 56 -21.43 15.57 -4.36
C ILE A 56 -22.24 14.27 -4.44
N THR A 57 -22.28 13.69 -5.64
CA THR A 57 -22.88 12.39 -5.90
C THR A 57 -21.82 11.31 -5.81
N VAL A 58 -22.11 10.23 -5.09
CA VAL A 58 -21.19 9.09 -4.92
C VAL A 58 -21.89 7.82 -5.33
N ARG A 59 -21.30 7.07 -6.28
CA ARG A 59 -21.81 5.78 -6.75
C ARG A 59 -20.75 4.71 -6.61
N ARG A 60 -21.18 3.49 -6.26
CA ARG A 60 -20.27 2.36 -6.11
C ARG A 60 -19.74 1.94 -7.48
N GLN A 61 -18.42 1.78 -7.61
CA GLN A 61 -17.76 1.29 -8.83
C GLN A 61 -17.07 -0.05 -8.56
N LYS A 62 -17.86 -1.14 -8.44
CA LYS A 62 -17.33 -2.47 -8.07
C LYS A 62 -16.28 -3.00 -9.05
N ALA A 63 -16.41 -2.68 -10.34
CA ALA A 63 -15.47 -3.10 -11.38
C ALA A 63 -14.06 -2.52 -11.21
N SER A 64 -13.89 -1.51 -10.36
CA SER A 64 -12.59 -0.89 -10.05
C SER A 64 -12.12 -1.18 -8.64
N ASP A 65 -12.73 -2.16 -7.97
CA ASP A 65 -12.23 -2.63 -6.68
C ASP A 65 -10.84 -3.23 -6.80
N VAL A 66 -10.02 -3.00 -5.78
CA VAL A 66 -8.70 -3.60 -5.68
C VAL A 66 -8.74 -4.66 -4.58
N HIS A 67 -8.48 -5.91 -4.99
CA HIS A 67 -8.23 -7.01 -4.06
C HIS A 67 -6.77 -6.95 -3.63
N LEU A 68 -6.56 -6.73 -2.34
CA LEU A 68 -5.23 -6.79 -1.75
C LEU A 68 -4.99 -8.21 -1.22
N PRO A 69 -3.75 -8.70 -1.31
CA PRO A 69 -3.40 -9.98 -0.70
C PRO A 69 -3.59 -9.88 0.82
N ALA A 70 -3.93 -11.01 1.43
CA ALA A 70 -3.89 -11.11 2.88
C ALA A 70 -2.47 -10.89 3.38
N ARG A 71 -2.40 -10.45 4.63
CA ARG A 71 -1.14 -10.23 5.34
C ARG A 71 -0.30 -11.51 5.30
N ASP A 72 0.93 -11.37 4.82
CA ASP A 72 1.89 -12.48 4.80
C ASP A 72 2.36 -12.79 6.23
N PRO A 73 2.43 -14.05 6.67
CA PRO A 73 2.88 -14.40 8.03
C PRO A 73 4.28 -13.88 8.36
N MET A 74 5.17 -13.73 7.37
CA MET A 74 6.50 -13.15 7.61
C MET A 74 6.40 -11.72 8.16
N ALA A 75 5.33 -10.98 7.82
CA ALA A 75 5.11 -9.65 8.33
C ALA A 75 4.83 -9.62 9.85
N ASP A 76 4.45 -10.74 10.47
CA ASP A 76 4.24 -10.83 11.91
C ASP A 76 5.55 -10.96 12.70
N GLU A 77 6.63 -11.35 12.02
CA GLU A 77 7.99 -11.47 12.56
C GLU A 77 8.85 -10.24 12.30
N MET A 78 8.29 -9.23 11.62
CA MET A 78 8.98 -7.98 11.29
C MET A 78 8.74 -6.93 12.38
N SER A 79 9.77 -6.17 12.68
CA SER A 79 9.66 -4.96 13.50
C SER A 79 8.92 -3.84 12.77
N ASP A 80 8.37 -2.89 13.53
CA ASP A 80 7.71 -1.70 12.96
C ASP A 80 8.66 -0.90 12.06
N ALA A 81 9.95 -0.85 12.40
CA ALA A 81 10.97 -0.18 11.59
C ALA A 81 11.18 -0.89 10.23
N GLU A 82 11.25 -2.22 10.23
CA GLU A 82 11.34 -3.01 8.99
C GLU A 82 10.10 -2.82 8.11
N ILE A 83 8.90 -2.87 8.71
CA ILE A 83 7.64 -2.62 8.01
C ILE A 83 7.62 -1.21 7.42
N HIS A 84 8.02 -0.21 8.20
CA HIS A 84 8.08 1.17 7.76
C HIS A 84 9.03 1.37 6.58
N CYS A 85 10.27 0.87 6.67
CA CYS A 85 11.25 0.96 5.59
C CYS A 85 10.79 0.21 4.33
N LEU A 86 10.18 -0.96 4.48
CA LEU A 86 9.68 -1.75 3.35
C LEU A 86 8.52 -1.05 2.64
N LEU A 87 7.53 -0.54 3.39
CA LEU A 87 6.41 0.23 2.82
C LEU A 87 6.88 1.55 2.21
N HIS A 88 7.86 2.20 2.85
CA HIS A 88 8.55 3.33 2.26
C HIS A 88 9.14 2.91 0.91
N ALA A 89 10.05 1.95 0.83
CA ALA A 89 10.66 1.50 -0.42
C ALA A 89 9.64 1.16 -1.53
N PHE A 90 8.48 0.63 -1.14
CA PHE A 90 7.38 0.27 -2.04
C PHE A 90 6.49 1.44 -2.49
N GLY A 91 6.68 2.63 -1.93
CA GLY A 91 5.88 3.80 -2.27
C GLY A 91 4.50 3.83 -1.62
N ALA A 92 4.27 2.96 -0.64
CA ALA A 92 3.08 2.99 0.19
C ALA A 92 3.33 3.95 1.35
N ASN A 93 2.89 5.20 1.23
CA ASN A 93 2.79 6.10 2.38
C ASN A 93 1.36 6.09 2.93
N GLY A 94 1.18 6.42 4.21
CA GLY A 94 -0.15 6.44 4.84
C GLY A 94 -1.13 7.43 4.20
N ASN A 95 -0.62 8.42 3.46
CA ASN A 95 -1.41 9.48 2.85
C ASN A 95 -2.06 9.05 1.53
N ASP A 96 -1.45 8.12 0.79
CA ASP A 96 -1.99 7.62 -0.47
C ASP A 96 -1.58 6.15 -0.75
N PRO A 97 -2.29 5.18 -0.13
CA PRO A 97 -2.09 3.75 -0.36
C PRO A 97 -2.38 3.29 -1.80
N THR A 98 -2.93 4.16 -2.67
CA THR A 98 -3.23 3.82 -4.06
C THR A 98 -1.99 3.83 -4.95
N LYS A 99 -0.93 4.53 -4.52
CA LYS A 99 0.35 4.57 -5.21
C LYS A 99 1.23 3.36 -4.92
N ALA A 100 0.88 2.52 -3.96
CA ALA A 100 1.71 1.38 -3.57
C ALA A 100 2.17 0.55 -4.79
N GLY A 101 3.47 0.31 -4.89
CA GLY A 101 4.13 -0.37 -6.01
C GLY A 101 4.68 0.54 -7.10
N TYR A 102 4.51 1.87 -7.02
CA TYR A 102 5.08 2.80 -8.01
C TYR A 102 6.61 2.91 -7.94
N ARG A 103 7.21 2.50 -6.82
CA ARG A 103 8.66 2.42 -6.61
C ARG A 103 9.02 1.13 -5.91
N ASP A 104 10.28 0.74 -6.00
CA ASP A 104 10.80 -0.50 -5.44
C ASP A 104 12.24 -0.36 -4.90
N TYR A 105 12.61 0.83 -4.45
CA TYR A 105 13.95 1.10 -3.95
C TYR A 105 13.98 2.09 -2.79
N PHE A 106 15.04 1.99 -1.98
CA PHE A 106 15.36 2.90 -0.89
C PHE A 106 16.82 3.33 -1.00
N TYR A 107 17.06 4.64 -1.14
CA TYR A 107 18.42 5.19 -1.12
C TYR A 107 18.82 5.59 0.31
N THR A 108 19.86 4.97 0.85
CA THR A 108 20.38 5.25 2.20
C THR A 108 21.83 4.77 2.33
N SER A 109 22.38 4.82 3.54
CA SER A 109 23.69 4.24 3.85
C SER A 109 23.69 2.73 3.59
N ARG A 110 24.78 2.21 2.99
CA ARG A 110 25.01 0.78 2.77
C ARG A 110 25.02 -0.03 4.07
N ASN A 111 25.28 0.63 5.20
CA ASN A 111 25.34 0.00 6.52
C ASN A 111 24.08 0.28 7.35
N ASP A 112 22.99 0.77 6.76
CA ASP A 112 21.73 0.96 7.47
C ASP A 112 21.26 -0.38 8.05
N PRO A 113 21.12 -0.50 9.40
CA PRO A 113 20.88 -1.78 10.03
C PRO A 113 19.52 -2.38 9.66
N VAL A 114 18.50 -1.55 9.40
CA VAL A 114 17.15 -2.02 9.06
C VAL A 114 17.13 -2.55 7.62
N LEU A 115 17.73 -1.82 6.68
CA LEU A 115 17.79 -2.25 5.28
C LEU A 115 18.69 -3.48 5.11
N CYS A 116 19.77 -3.59 5.88
CA CYS A 116 20.59 -4.81 5.96
C CYS A 116 19.81 -6.01 6.50
N ALA A 117 18.98 -5.85 7.54
CA ALA A 117 18.13 -6.92 8.06
C ALA A 117 17.09 -7.36 7.01
N LEU A 118 16.46 -6.41 6.32
CA LEU A 118 15.55 -6.70 5.20
C LEU A 118 16.26 -7.45 4.06
N ALA A 119 17.52 -7.14 3.79
CA ALA A 119 18.33 -7.86 2.81
C ALA A 119 18.68 -9.30 3.28
N GLN A 120 19.01 -9.49 4.55
CA GLN A 120 19.23 -10.82 5.14
C GLN A 120 17.97 -11.70 5.08
N ARG A 121 16.78 -11.10 5.19
CA ARG A 121 15.49 -11.78 4.98
C ARG A 121 15.16 -12.04 3.50
N GLY A 122 16.00 -11.60 2.57
CA GLY A 122 15.78 -11.75 1.12
C GLY A 122 14.70 -10.83 0.56
N LEU A 123 14.30 -9.79 1.28
CA LEU A 123 13.25 -8.84 0.86
C LEU A 123 13.80 -7.68 0.05
N MET A 124 15.09 -7.39 0.21
CA MET A 124 15.80 -6.34 -0.51
C MET A 124 17.19 -6.84 -0.94
N THR A 125 17.82 -6.13 -1.87
CA THR A 125 19.16 -6.39 -2.32
C THR A 125 19.90 -5.06 -2.47
N PRO A 126 21.05 -4.88 -1.81
CA PRO A 126 21.86 -3.69 -2.03
C PRO A 126 22.39 -3.69 -3.47
N ASN A 127 22.31 -2.55 -4.15
CA ASN A 127 22.80 -2.44 -5.51
C ASN A 127 24.34 -2.45 -5.52
N SER A 128 24.91 -3.56 -5.99
CA SER A 128 26.36 -3.76 -6.05
C SER A 128 27.06 -2.90 -7.10
N GLN A 129 26.32 -2.31 -8.04
CA GLN A 129 26.85 -1.46 -9.10
C GLN A 129 26.96 0.01 -8.71
N ASP A 130 26.47 0.40 -7.53
CA ASP A 130 26.59 1.75 -7.02
C ASP A 130 28.06 2.07 -6.70
N LYS A 131 28.68 2.85 -7.59
CA LYS A 131 30.04 3.40 -7.46
C LYS A 131 30.05 4.75 -6.73
N TRP A 132 29.08 5.01 -5.87
CA TRP A 132 29.04 6.27 -5.11
C TRP A 132 30.11 6.21 -4.01
N GLU A 133 31.00 7.20 -4.00
CA GLU A 133 32.17 7.25 -3.11
C GLU A 133 31.80 7.40 -1.61
N ASP A 134 30.54 7.71 -1.30
CA ASP A 134 30.09 8.15 0.03
C ASP A 134 29.42 7.05 0.89
N GLY A 135 29.62 5.77 0.58
CA GLY A 135 29.05 4.67 1.37
C GLY A 135 27.51 4.60 1.36
N MET A 136 26.88 5.27 0.40
CA MET A 136 25.43 5.23 0.13
C MET A 136 25.12 4.21 -0.97
N THR A 137 23.91 3.66 -0.97
CA THR A 137 23.45 2.72 -1.99
C THR A 137 21.94 2.69 -2.07
N TYR A 138 21.44 2.25 -3.22
CA TYR A 138 20.06 1.83 -3.38
C TYR A 138 19.89 0.39 -2.89
N PHE A 139 18.98 0.18 -1.95
CA PHE A 139 18.41 -1.13 -1.67
C PHE A 139 17.21 -1.32 -2.59
N ILE A 140 17.27 -2.33 -3.46
CA ILE A 140 16.20 -2.66 -4.41
C ILE A 140 15.36 -3.79 -3.83
N MET A 141 14.04 -3.69 -3.90
CA MET A 141 13.13 -4.72 -3.42
C MET A 141 13.16 -5.94 -4.33
N THR A 142 13.22 -7.12 -3.73
CA THR A 142 13.04 -8.38 -4.45
C THR A 142 11.55 -8.60 -4.76
N ASP A 143 11.23 -9.55 -5.63
CA ASP A 143 9.83 -9.92 -5.89
C ASP A 143 9.11 -10.38 -4.61
N ARG A 144 9.83 -11.10 -3.73
CA ARG A 144 9.32 -11.50 -2.41
C ARG A 144 9.06 -10.28 -1.51
N GLY A 145 9.97 -9.31 -1.53
CA GLY A 145 9.79 -8.02 -0.84
C GLY A 145 8.55 -7.27 -1.33
N LYS A 146 8.34 -7.21 -2.66
CA LYS A 146 7.15 -6.57 -3.27
C LYS A 146 5.85 -7.26 -2.86
N GLN A 147 5.83 -8.60 -2.82
CA GLN A 147 4.67 -9.37 -2.37
C GLN A 147 4.33 -9.11 -0.91
N ILE A 148 5.33 -9.15 -0.02
CA ILE A 148 5.13 -8.87 1.41
C ILE A 148 4.72 -7.41 1.62
N ALA A 149 5.35 -6.47 0.95
CA ALA A 149 4.96 -5.06 1.00
C ALA A 149 3.51 -4.86 0.59
N MET A 150 3.07 -5.48 -0.51
CA MET A 150 1.68 -5.42 -0.96
C MET A 150 0.69 -5.99 0.09
N SER A 151 1.10 -7.05 0.81
CA SER A 151 0.32 -7.61 1.93
C SER A 151 0.19 -6.66 3.13
N LEU A 152 1.09 -5.69 3.25
CA LEU A 152 1.14 -4.69 4.32
C LEU A 152 0.42 -3.38 3.96
N VAL A 153 0.17 -3.11 2.66
CA VAL A 153 -0.45 -1.87 2.19
C VAL A 153 -1.84 -1.69 2.83
N PRO A 154 -2.13 -0.56 3.51
CA PRO A 154 -3.46 -0.31 4.07
C PRO A 154 -4.57 -0.32 3.02
N GLU A 155 -5.78 -0.75 3.39
CA GLU A 155 -6.93 -0.70 2.47
C GLU A 155 -7.30 0.74 2.13
N TYR A 156 -7.22 1.64 3.10
CA TYR A 156 -7.62 3.04 3.01
C TYR A 156 -6.60 3.94 3.69
N CYS A 157 -6.58 5.23 3.35
CA CYS A 157 -5.84 6.23 4.12
C CYS A 157 -6.35 6.23 5.57
N ALA A 158 -5.43 6.47 6.53
CA ALA A 158 -5.77 6.62 7.94
C ALA A 158 -6.63 7.88 8.19
#